data_AF-A0A062V4I2-F1
#
_entry.id   AF-A0A062V4I2-F1
#
_cell.length_a   1.000
_cell.length_b   1.000
_cell.length_c   1.000
_cell.angle_alpha   90.00
_cell.angle_beta   90.00
_cell.angle_gamma   90.00
#
_symmetry.space_group_name_H-M   'P 1'
#
loop_
_entity.id
_entity.type
_entity.pdbx_description
1 polymer ?
#
loop_
_entity_poly.entity_id
_entity_poly.type
_entity_poly.pdbx_seq_one_letter_code
_entity_poly.pdbx_strand_id
1 'polypeptide(L)'
;MPDLFLLIAAGIILIVLGFLLVAFGIVRSAQESERLEGRRYPEDEEKKESRIRGGGVILIGPVPIIFGSDKRFALIAMILAIVLMVLAIFFLR
;
A
#
# COMPACT_ATOMS: atom_id res chain seq x y z
N MET A 1 -31.79 -11.72 -19.38
CA MET A 1 -30.48 -11.21 -19.78
C MET A 1 -30.32 -9.87 -19.10
N PRO A 2 -29.55 -9.75 -18.00
CA PRO A 2 -29.26 -8.42 -17.47
C PRO A 2 -28.67 -7.58 -18.60
N ASP A 3 -29.12 -6.34 -18.72
CA ASP A 3 -28.57 -5.43 -19.71
C ASP A 3 -27.09 -5.21 -19.42
N LEU A 4 -26.29 -5.25 -20.49
CA LEU A 4 -24.84 -5.04 -20.42
C LEU A 4 -24.49 -3.74 -19.68
N PHE A 5 -25.37 -2.74 -19.78
CA PHE A 5 -25.26 -1.48 -19.07
C PHE A 5 -25.31 -1.66 -17.55
N LEU A 6 -26.30 -2.38 -16.99
CA LEU A 6 -26.35 -2.72 -15.57
C LEU A 6 -25.10 -3.47 -15.10
N LEU A 7 -24.58 -4.40 -15.91
CA LEU A 7 -23.38 -5.15 -15.54
C LEU A 7 -22.13 -4.26 -15.50
N ILE A 8 -21.95 -3.38 -16.48
CA ILE A 8 -20.85 -2.41 -16.52
C ILE A 8 -20.96 -1.43 -15.36
N ALA A 9 -22.15 -0.88 -15.10
CA ALA A 9 -22.40 0.05 -14.00
C ALA A 9 -22.09 -0.60 -12.64
N ALA A 10 -22.54 -1.84 -12.42
CA ALA A 10 -22.23 -2.60 -11.21
C ALA A 10 -20.72 -2.84 -11.05
N GLY A 11 -20.02 -3.18 -12.14
CA GLY A 11 -18.56 -3.34 -12.15
C GLY A 11 -17.83 -2.06 -11.76
N ILE A 12 -18.20 -0.91 -12.35
CA ILE A 12 -17.61 0.38 -12.03
C ILE A 12 -17.85 0.74 -10.57
N ILE A 13 -19.07 0.57 -10.06
CA ILE A 13 -19.41 0.81 -8.65
C ILE A 13 -18.54 -0.05 -7.73
N LEU A 14 -18.34 -1.32 -8.06
CA LEU A 14 -17.52 -2.23 -7.27
C LEU A 14 -16.04 -1.82 -7.26
N ILE A 15 -15.49 -1.41 -8.40
CA ILE A 15 -14.11 -0.92 -8.53
C ILE A 15 -13.92 0.36 -7.70
N VAL A 16 -14.83 1.33 -7.83
CA VAL A 16 -14.78 2.58 -7.07
C VAL A 16 -14.89 2.33 -5.57
N LEU A 17 -15.81 1.44 -5.15
CA LEU A 17 -15.97 1.08 -3.75
C LEU A 17 -14.73 0.38 -3.19
N GLY A 18 -14.14 -0.54 -3.96
CA GLY A 18 -12.89 -1.22 -3.60
C GLY A 18 -11.73 -0.23 -3.46
N PHE A 19 -11.58 0.69 -4.40
CA PHE A 19 -10.57 1.75 -4.33
C PHE A 19 -10.76 2.63 -3.09
N LEU A 20 -11.99 3.06 -2.80
CA LEU A 20 -12.30 3.87 -1.62
C LEU A 20 -12.00 3.12 -0.31
N LEU A 21 -12.33 1.83 -0.22
CA LEU A 21 -12.01 1.01 0.94
C LEU A 21 -10.50 0.90 1.17
N VAL A 22 -9.71 0.69 0.10
CA VAL A 22 -8.25 0.66 0.19
C VAL A 22 -7.69 2.02 0.59
N ALA A 23 -8.14 3.10 -0.04
CA ALA A 23 -7.72 4.47 0.29
C ALA A 23 -8.00 4.80 1.76
N PHE A 24 -9.18 4.43 2.25
CA PHE A 24 -9.56 4.65 3.63
C PHE A 24 -8.79 3.75 4.62
N GLY A 25 -8.49 2.51 4.23
CA GLY A 25 -7.62 1.62 4.98
C GLY A 25 -6.22 2.19 5.15
N ILE A 26 -5.64 2.77 4.09
CA ILE A 26 -4.35 3.45 4.14
C ILE A 26 -4.40 4.66 5.08
N VAL A 27 -5.41 5.52 4.93
CA VAL A 27 -5.58 6.72 5.77
C VAL A 27 -5.71 6.36 7.25
N ARG A 28 -6.50 5.32 7.59
CA ARG A 28 -6.63 4.84 8.97
C ARG A 28 -5.34 4.21 9.50
N SER A 29 -4.64 3.43 8.68
CA SER A 29 -3.37 2.79 9.09
C SER A 29 -2.26 3.80 9.39
N ALA A 30 -2.28 4.96 8.71
CA ALA A 30 -1.36 6.06 8.98
C ALA A 30 -1.61 6.68 10.37
N GLN A 31 -2.85 6.68 10.86
CA GLN A 31 -3.21 7.21 12.19
C GLN A 31 -2.95 6.21 13.33
N GLU A 32 -3.02 4.91 13.08
CA GLU A 32 -2.85 3.87 14.12
C GLU A 32 -1.38 3.63 14.50
N SER A 33 -0.44 4.14 13.69
CA SER A 33 1.00 4.02 13.94
C SER A 33 1.52 4.88 15.13
N GLU A 34 0.68 5.70 15.76
CA GLU A 34 1.07 6.55 16.90
C GLU A 34 0.73 5.96 18.29
N ARG A 35 0.04 4.81 18.39
CA ARG A 35 -0.47 4.30 19.69
C ARG A 35 0.33 3.17 20.35
N LEU A 36 1.44 2.68 19.76
CA LEU A 36 2.14 1.50 20.30
C LEU A 36 3.43 1.77 21.08
N GLU A 37 3.86 3.02 21.29
CA GLU A 37 5.06 3.33 22.09
C GLU A 37 4.74 4.01 23.43
N GLY A 38 3.63 3.60 24.06
CA GLY A 38 3.20 4.10 25.36
C GLY A 38 3.78 3.32 26.56
N ARG A 39 5.09 3.03 26.63
CA ARG A 39 5.79 2.71 27.90
C ARG A 39 7.32 2.92 27.82
N ARG A 40 7.77 4.17 27.89
CA ARG A 40 8.97 4.56 28.66
C ARG A 40 8.89 6.06 28.95
N TYR A 41 9.12 6.43 30.21
CA TYR A 41 8.98 7.78 30.76
C TYR A 41 10.03 8.79 30.19
N PRO A 42 9.80 10.10 30.40
CA PRO A 42 10.18 11.19 29.52
C PRO A 42 11.51 11.82 29.91
N GLU A 43 12.21 12.39 28.93
CA GLU A 43 12.84 13.70 28.97
C GLU A 43 13.42 13.97 27.58
N ASP A 44 13.57 15.25 27.27
CA ASP A 44 14.15 15.83 26.06
C ASP A 44 13.20 16.00 24.85
N GLU A 45 12.69 17.22 24.80
CA GLU A 45 12.16 17.93 23.64
C GLU A 45 13.17 17.91 22.47
N GLU A 46 13.18 16.86 21.66
CA GLU A 46 13.76 16.97 20.32
C GLU A 46 12.77 16.47 19.28
N LYS A 47 12.19 17.44 18.57
CA LYS A 47 11.56 17.35 17.25
C LYS A 47 11.13 15.94 16.89
N LYS A 48 9.85 15.64 17.12
CA LYS A 48 9.11 14.65 16.32
C LYS A 48 9.07 15.16 14.88
N GLU A 49 10.20 15.09 14.18
CA GLU A 49 10.22 15.03 12.73
C GLU A 49 9.36 13.82 12.39
N SER A 50 8.19 14.09 11.82
CA SER A 50 7.35 13.07 11.21
C SER A 50 8.16 12.44 10.08
N ARG A 51 9.04 11.49 10.43
CA ARG A 51 9.78 10.68 9.46
C ARG A 51 8.71 10.03 8.61
N ILE A 52 8.54 10.54 7.39
CA ILE A 52 7.52 10.08 6.46
C ILE A 52 7.83 8.60 6.22
N ARG A 53 6.96 7.74 6.76
CA ARG A 53 7.12 6.31 6.61
C ARG A 53 6.48 5.89 5.29
N GLY A 54 7.29 5.39 4.37
CA GLY A 54 6.87 5.05 3.03
C GLY A 54 7.82 4.07 2.36
N GLY A 55 7.36 3.43 1.30
CA GLY A 55 8.17 2.54 0.48
C GLY A 55 7.71 2.56 -0.95
N GLY A 56 8.60 2.18 -1.86
CA GLY A 56 8.38 2.18 -3.30
C GLY A 56 9.19 1.10 -3.99
N VAL A 57 8.84 0.80 -5.24
CA VAL A 57 9.51 -0.21 -6.06
C VAL A 57 9.78 0.38 -7.43
N ILE A 58 10.99 0.22 -7.94
CA ILE A 58 11.35 0.51 -9.33
C ILE A 58 11.55 -0.82 -10.05
N LEU A 59 10.75 -1.11 -11.08
CA LEU A 59 10.92 -2.30 -11.89
C LEU A 59 11.87 -2.00 -13.06
N ILE A 60 13.11 -2.49 -13.01
CA ILE A 60 14.04 -2.45 -14.14
C ILE A 60 13.99 -3.81 -14.83
N GLY A 61 13.05 -3.94 -15.77
CA GLY A 61 12.74 -5.23 -16.38
C GLY A 61 12.26 -6.25 -15.32
N PRO A 62 12.63 -7.54 -15.43
CA PRO A 62 12.19 -8.57 -14.49
C PRO A 62 12.86 -8.47 -13.10
N VAL A 63 13.71 -7.47 -12.85
CA VAL A 63 14.43 -7.29 -11.59
C VAL A 63 13.85 -6.07 -10.85
N PRO A 64 13.03 -6.26 -9.80
CA PRO A 64 12.49 -5.16 -9.02
C PRO A 64 13.50 -4.66 -7.98
N ILE A 65 13.62 -3.33 -7.84
CA ILE A 65 14.43 -2.66 -6.83
C ILE A 65 13.50 -2.05 -5.78
N ILE A 66 13.66 -2.46 -4.52
CA ILE A 66 12.76 -2.11 -3.41
C ILE A 66 13.39 -1.04 -2.52
N PHE A 67 12.62 -0.01 -2.19
CA PHE A 67 13.00 1.03 -1.24
C PHE A 67 11.93 1.13 -0.14
N GLY A 68 12.35 1.33 1.11
CA GLY A 68 11.45 1.52 2.23
C GLY A 68 12.14 2.25 3.37
N SER A 69 11.45 3.23 3.95
CA SER A 69 11.89 3.96 5.14
C SER A 69 12.00 3.06 6.37
N ASP A 70 11.23 1.97 6.39
CA ASP A 70 11.20 0.99 7.45
C ASP A 70 11.08 -0.42 6.87
N LYS A 71 11.56 -1.42 7.63
CA LYS A 71 11.51 -2.84 7.26
C LYS A 71 10.10 -3.31 6.87
N ARG A 72 9.07 -2.79 7.54
CA ARG A 72 7.66 -3.13 7.25
C ARG A 72 7.24 -2.65 5.86
N PHE A 73 7.52 -1.39 5.51
CA PHE A 73 7.19 -0.84 4.20
C PHE A 73 8.02 -1.48 3.09
N ALA A 74 9.31 -1.76 3.34
CA ALA A 74 10.15 -2.50 2.41
C ALA A 74 9.61 -3.92 2.15
N LEU A 75 9.12 -4.62 3.18
CA LEU A 75 8.54 -5.96 3.03
C LEU A 75 7.24 -5.92 2.21
N ILE A 76 6.35 -4.96 2.49
CA ILE A 76 5.10 -4.80 1.74
C ILE A 76 5.40 -4.50 0.27
N ALA A 77 6.31 -3.56 0.01
CA ALA A 77 6.74 -3.21 -1.34
C ALA A 77 7.36 -4.41 -2.08
N MET A 78 8.17 -5.22 -1.39
CA MET A 78 8.75 -6.45 -1.96
C MET A 78 7.69 -7.48 -2.35
N ILE A 79 6.73 -7.78 -1.46
CA ILE A 79 5.66 -8.73 -1.75
C ILE A 79 4.84 -8.23 -2.96
N LEU A 80 4.49 -6.95 -2.97
CA LEU A 80 3.76 -6.33 -4.07
C LEU A 80 4.53 -6.46 -5.40
N ALA A 81 5.83 -6.18 -5.39
CA ALA A 81 6.69 -6.31 -6.56
C ALA A 81 6.72 -7.74 -7.12
N ILE A 82 6.85 -8.75 -6.25
CA ILE A 82 6.88 -10.16 -6.64
C ILE A 82 5.53 -10.57 -7.23
N VAL A 83 4.42 -10.20 -6.59
CA VAL A 83 3.07 -10.50 -7.10
C VAL A 83 2.86 -9.88 -8.47
N LEU A 84 3.21 -8.60 -8.64
CA LEU A 84 3.13 -7.93 -9.95
C LEU A 84 4.05 -8.57 -10.99
N MET A 85 5.25 -9.01 -10.60
CA MET A 85 6.17 -9.70 -11.51
C MET A 85 5.59 -11.02 -12.03
N VAL A 86 5.03 -11.82 -11.12
CA VAL A 86 4.40 -13.11 -11.49
C VAL A 86 3.19 -12.86 -12.38
N LEU A 87 2.35 -11.88 -12.04
CA LEU A 87 1.21 -11.50 -12.87
C LEU A 87 1.66 -11.02 -14.25
N ALA A 88 2.68 -10.14 -14.32
CA ALA A 88 3.21 -9.64 -15.58
C ALA A 88 3.77 -10.77 -16.45
N ILE A 89 4.57 -11.69 -15.90
CA ILE A 89 5.11 -12.84 -16.64
C ILE A 89 3.99 -13.78 -17.11
N PHE A 90 2.93 -13.95 -16.32
CA PHE A 90 1.81 -14.80 -16.68
C PHE A 90 0.92 -14.18 -17.77
N PHE A 91 0.66 -12.87 -17.67
CA PHE A 91 -0.22 -12.16 -18.60
C PHE A 91 0.46 -11.75 -19.91
N LEU A 92 1.77 -11.49 -19.86
CA LEU A 92 2.58 -11.04 -20.99
C LEU A 92 3.31 -12.21 -21.70
N ARG A 93 3.02 -13.45 -21.28
CA ARG A 93 3.43 -14.67 -21.96
C ARG A 93 2.56 -14.98 -23.17
#